data_AF-A0A349UN00-F1
#
_entry.id   AF-A0A349UN00-F1
#
_cell.length_a   1.000
_cell.length_b   1.000
_cell.length_c   1.000
_cell.angle_alpha   90.00
_cell.angle_beta   90.00
_cell.angle_gamma   90.00
#
_symmetry.space_group_name_H-M   'P 1'
#
loop_
_entity.id
_entity.type
_entity.pdbx_description
1 polymer ?
#
loop_
_entity_poly.entity_id
_entity_poly.type
_entity_poly.pdbx_seq_one_letter_code
_entity_poly.pdbx_strand_id
1 'polypeptide(L)' 'MDDWFPIQVKQKDKVGRPDIDEFETAMRRAERKKGFFVAFDYSRDALAEIQDFFVREHKVIVPLTVQEILDEAIARKLA' A
#
# COMPACT_ATOMS: atom_id res chain seq x y z
N MET A 1 -16.10 6.99 -15.11
CA MET A 1 -14.68 7.00 -14.68
C MET A 1 -14.38 5.57 -14.30
N ASP A 2 -13.38 4.92 -14.88
CA ASP A 2 -13.09 3.53 -14.51
C ASP A 2 -12.70 3.47 -13.02
N ASP A 3 -13.49 2.75 -12.22
CA ASP A 3 -13.25 2.57 -10.80
C ASP A 3 -12.23 1.44 -10.60
N TRP A 4 -10.95 1.78 -10.75
CA TRP A 4 -9.84 0.88 -10.42
C TRP A 4 -8.97 1.46 -9.33
N PHE A 5 -8.32 0.57 -8.59
CA PHE A 5 -7.37 0.90 -7.54
C PHE A 5 -5.94 0.62 -8.03
N PRO A 6 -5.01 1.58 -7.93
CA PRO A 6 -3.60 1.30 -8.11
C PRO A 6 -3.13 0.25 -7.14
N ILE A 7 -2.34 -0.70 -7.64
CA ILE A 7 -1.72 -1.75 -6.85
C ILE A 7 -0.23 -1.78 -7.18
N GLN A 8 0.60 -1.69 -6.14
CA GLN A 8 2.03 -1.93 -6.25
C GLN A 8 2.39 -3.15 -5.41
N VAL A 9 3.13 -4.09 -6.00
CA VAL A 9 3.67 -5.26 -5.28
C VAL A 9 5.19 -5.18 -5.32
N LYS A 10 5.86 -5.38 -4.18
CA LYS A 10 7.33 -5.43 -4.10
C LYS A 10 7.77 -6.68 -3.34
N GLN A 11 8.55 -7.53 -3.99
CA GLN A 11 9.20 -8.68 -3.38
C GLN A 11 10.58 -8.28 -2.83
N LYS A 12 10.59 -7.71 -1.63
CA LYS A 12 11.81 -7.42 -0.87
C LYS A 12 11.52 -7.45 0.62
N ASP A 13 12.56 -7.65 1.41
CA ASP A 13 12.49 -7.78 2.87
C ASP A 13 11.70 -6.62 3.49
N LYS A 14 12.12 -5.37 3.20
CA LYS A 14 11.46 -4.18 3.74
C LYS A 14 11.29 -3.08 2.69
N VAL A 15 10.07 -2.57 2.55
CA VAL A 15 9.76 -1.37 1.76
C VAL A 15 10.15 -0.10 2.51
N GLY A 16 10.75 0.84 1.78
CA GLY A 16 11.19 2.12 2.33
C GLY A 16 10.35 3.28 1.81
N ARG A 17 10.54 4.45 2.43
CA ARG A 17 9.92 5.71 2.01
C ARG A 17 10.02 6.00 0.50
N PRO A 18 11.17 5.78 -0.19
CA PRO A 18 11.26 6.07 -1.61
C PRO A 18 10.26 5.30 -2.48
N ASP A 19 9.91 4.06 -2.11
CA ASP A 19 8.92 3.29 -2.86
C ASP A 19 7.50 3.84 -2.65
N ILE A 20 7.21 4.34 -1.45
CA ILE A 20 5.94 4.98 -1.12
C ILE A 20 5.82 6.30 -1.89
N ASP A 21 6.86 7.14 -1.88
CA ASP A 21 6.91 8.40 -2.62
C ASP A 21 6.64 8.22 -4.13
N GLU A 22 7.23 7.16 -4.72
CA GLU A 22 7.01 6.79 -6.12
C GLU A 22 5.53 6.41 -6.35
N PHE A 23 4.95 5.60 -5.46
CA PHE A 23 3.57 5.15 -5.57
C PHE A 23 2.56 6.29 -5.36
N GLU A 24 2.80 7.20 -4.41
CA GLU A 24 2.00 8.40 -4.25
C GLU A 24 1.98 9.25 -5.51
N THR A 25 3.15 9.38 -6.16
CA THR A 25 3.28 10.13 -7.41
C THR A 25 2.44 9.51 -8.51
N ALA A 26 2.42 8.17 -8.60
CA ALA A 26 1.53 7.46 -9.50
C ALA A 26 0.04 7.70 -9.17
N MET A 27 -0.36 7.62 -7.89
CA MET A 27 -1.72 7.89 -7.44
C MET A 27 -2.17 9.33 -7.73
N ARG A 28 -1.29 10.32 -7.53
CA ARG A 28 -1.52 11.72 -7.86
C ARG A 28 -1.78 11.90 -9.35
N ARG A 29 -0.91 11.35 -10.20
CA ARG A 29 -1.02 11.45 -11.67
C ARG A 29 -2.28 10.76 -12.21
N ALA A 30 -2.69 9.65 -11.59
CA ALA A 30 -3.87 8.90 -11.98
C ALA A 30 -5.18 9.42 -11.34
N GLU A 31 -5.11 10.46 -10.50
CA GLU A 31 -6.24 11.03 -9.75
C GLU A 31 -7.01 9.99 -8.91
N ARG A 32 -6.29 9.06 -8.26
CA ARG A 32 -6.88 7.97 -7.49
C ARG A 32 -6.94 8.29 -6.00
N LYS A 33 -8.11 8.06 -5.40
CA LYS A 33 -8.35 8.29 -3.96
C LYS A 33 -7.86 7.16 -3.07
N LYS A 34 -7.73 5.94 -3.61
CA LYS A 34 -7.34 4.76 -2.86
C LYS A 34 -6.42 3.87 -3.69
N GLY A 35 -5.37 3.33 -3.08
CA GLY A 35 -4.45 2.36 -3.68
C GLY A 35 -4.01 1.33 -2.65
N PHE A 36 -3.45 0.22 -3.13
CA PHE A 36 -2.94 -0.87 -2.32
C PHE A 36 -1.45 -1.03 -2.57
N PHE A 37 -0.67 -1.18 -1.51
CA PHE A 37 0.74 -1.51 -1.60
C PHE A 37 0.94 -2.85 -0.91
N VAL A 38 1.55 -3.82 -1.57
CA VAL A 38 1.81 -5.16 -1.02
C VAL A 38 3.32 -5.39 -0.90
N ALA A 39 3.77 -5.78 0.29
CA ALA A 39 5.18 -6.03 0.60
C ALA A 39 5.35 -7.18 1.61
N PHE A 40 6.60 -7.58 1.91
CA PHE A 40 6.85 -8.52 3.02
C PHE A 40 6.87 -7.79 4.37
N ASP A 41 7.48 -6.60 4.43
CA ASP A 41 7.46 -5.72 5.60
C ASP A 41 7.65 -4.24 5.17
N TYR A 42 7.41 -3.31 6.08
CA TYR A 42 7.56 -1.87 5.89
C TYR A 42 8.55 -1.27 6.90
N SER A 43 9.33 -0.29 6.44
CA SER A 43 10.10 0.53 7.36
C SER A 43 9.19 1.49 8.10
N ARG A 44 9.63 1.94 9.27
CA ARG A 44 8.93 2.97 10.04
C ARG A 44 8.68 4.23 9.21
N ASP A 45 9.69 4.63 8.43
CA ASP A 45 9.59 5.81 7.57
C ASP A 45 8.59 5.60 6.42
N ALA A 46 8.47 4.38 5.89
CA ALA A 46 7.46 4.06 4.89
C ALA A 46 6.03 4.18 5.46
N LEU A 47 5.80 3.66 6.67
CA LEU A 47 4.51 3.77 7.35
C LEU A 47 4.18 5.23 7.73
N ALA A 48 5.18 5.99 8.15
CA ALA A 48 5.02 7.41 8.42
C ALA A 48 4.62 8.20 7.17
N GLU A 49 5.29 7.96 6.03
CA GLU A 49 4.94 8.63 4.77
C GLU A 49 3.52 8.25 4.29
N ILE A 50 3.11 6.97 4.42
CA ILE A 50 1.73 6.55 4.13
C ILE A 50 0.70 7.37 4.94
N GLN A 51 0.98 7.60 6.23
CA GLN A 51 0.12 8.41 7.09
C GLN A 51 0.13 9.88 6.68
N ASP A 52 1.32 10.44 6.38
CA ASP A 52 1.48 11.83 5.97
C ASP A 52 0.77 12.11 4.63
N PHE A 53 0.78 11.16 3.70
CA PHE A 53 0.04 11.25 2.44
C PHE A 53 -1.46 11.39 2.67
N PHE A 54 -2.03 10.62 3.60
CA PHE A 54 -3.45 10.74 3.93
C PHE A 54 -3.77 12.12 4.51
N VAL A 55 -2.93 12.64 5.42
CA VAL A 55 -3.12 13.95 6.05
C VAL A 55 -3.02 15.08 5.01
N ARG A 56 -2.06 15.00 4.10
CA ARG A 56 -1.79 16.06 3.10
C ARG A 56 -2.75 16.05 1.92
N GLU A 57 -3.16 14.87 1.46
CA GLU A 57 -3.82 14.71 0.15
C GLU A 57 -5.22 14.10 0.26
N HIS A 58 -5.61 13.61 1.45
CA HIS A 58 -6.84 12.84 1.65
C HIS A 58 -6.97 11.63 0.70
N LYS A 59 -5.83 11.04 0.33
CA LYS A 59 -5.72 9.82 -0.47
C LYS A 59 -5.21 8.68 0.41
N VAL A 60 -5.77 7.50 0.24
CA VAL A 60 -5.49 6.34 1.11
C VAL A 60 -4.58 5.35 0.40
N ILE A 61 -3.44 5.03 1.00
CA ILE A 61 -2.66 3.85 0.66
C ILE A 61 -2.95 2.80 1.72
N VAL A 62 -3.42 1.63 1.31
CA VAL A 62 -3.57 0.47 2.19
C VAL A 62 -2.28 -0.36 2.09
N PRO A 63 -1.39 -0.32 3.09
CA PRO A 63 -0.29 -1.27 3.16
C PRO A 63 -0.83 -2.65 3.52
N LEU A 64 -0.38 -3.68 2.82
CA LEU A 64 -0.65 -5.07 3.10
C LEU A 64 0.66 -5.85 3.09
N THR A 65 0.90 -6.59 4.16
CA THR A 65 1.97 -7.57 4.20
C THR A 65 1.52 -8.88 3.57
N VAL A 66 2.45 -9.63 2.99
CA VAL A 66 2.19 -11.00 2.54
C VAL A 66 1.67 -11.87 3.69
N GLN A 67 2.17 -11.65 4.91
CA GLN A 67 1.72 -12.36 6.11
C GLN A 67 0.21 -12.14 6.36
N GLU A 68 -0.26 -10.88 6.36
CA GLU A 68 -1.69 -10.57 6.54
C GLU A 68 -2.56 -11.25 5.47
N ILE A 69 -2.11 -11.28 4.22
CA ILE A 69 -2.83 -11.94 3.12
C ILE A 69 -2.90 -13.46 3.34
N LEU A 70 -1.78 -14.07 3.78
CA LEU A 70 -1.73 -15.51 4.07
C LEU A 70 -2.61 -15.88 5.26
N ASP A 71 -2.58 -15.09 6.32
CA ASP A 71 -3.39 -15.31 7.53
C ASP A 71 -4.88 -15.25 7.20
N GLU A 72 -5.31 -14.27 6.41
CA GLU A 72 -6.70 -14.16 5.96
C GLU A 72 -7.09 -15.36 5.07
N ALA A 73 -6.23 -15.75 4.14
CA ALA A 73 -6.48 -16.89 3.25
C ALA A 73 -6.56 -18.23 4.01
N ILE A 74 -5.74 -18.41 5.06
CA ILE A 74 -5.79 -19.58 5.93
C ILE A 74 -7.09 -19.59 6.74
N ALA A 75 -7.45 -18.47 7.36
CA ALA A 75 -8.69 -18.36 8.13
C ALA A 75 -9.92 -18.73 7.28
N ARG A 76 -9.98 -18.26 6.03
CA ARG A 76 -11.07 -18.60 5.09
C ARG A 76 -11.14 -20.08 4.70
N LYS A 77 -10.03 -20.82 4.74
CA LYS A 77 -9.99 -22.26 4.44
C LYS A 77 -10.43 -23.13 5.62
N LEU A 78 -10.37 -22.59 6.84
CA LEU A 78 -10.72 -23.28 8.08
C LEU A 78 -12.17 -23.03 8.52
N ALA A 79 -12.88 -22.12 7.86
CA ALA A 79 -14.31 -21.83 8.03
C ALA A 79 -15.17 -22.70 7.09
#